data_AF-A0A9E0LYT4-F1
#
_entry.id   AF-A0A9E0LYT4-F1
#
_cell.length_a   1.000
_cell.length_b   1.000
_cell.length_c   1.000
_cell.angle_alpha   90.00
_cell.angle_beta   90.00
_cell.angle_gamma   90.00
#
_symmetry.space_group_name_H-M   'P 1'
#
loop_
_entity.id
_entity.type
_entity.pdbx_description
1 polymer ?
#
loop_
_entity_poly.entity_id
_entity_poly.type
_entity_poly.pdbx_seq_one_letter_code
_entity_poly.pdbx_strand_id
1 'polypeptide(L)'
;ISGLVDLTRTALVGHSVGGKLGLLAATLDPQVDVVVTLDPVDGVPAGCTLQNCPDVSSLMSSLAIPTLFVGETLDATSEFGQACAPAADNYTTFYAGTPPPSVEVTVLGAGHMSFLDDLANCGFTCSFCRTPTTANATVNGLAKAYTVAFLQRHLRGIASYDTYITGALAQSRYIDTGIATLQSR
;
A
#
# COMPACT_ATOMS: atom_id res chain seq x y z
N ILE A 1 3.26 -27.71 -5.09
CA ILE A 1 2.16 -26.71 -5.18
C ILE A 1 1.20 -26.94 -6.36
N SER A 2 1.54 -27.75 -7.37
CA SER A 2 0.56 -28.11 -8.42
C SER A 2 -0.72 -28.70 -7.81
N GLY A 3 -1.89 -28.15 -8.20
CA GLY A 3 -3.21 -28.51 -7.66
C GLY A 3 -3.58 -27.86 -6.31
N LEU A 4 -2.66 -27.14 -5.65
CA LEU A 4 -2.91 -26.44 -4.37
C LEU A 4 -3.00 -24.92 -4.53
N VAL A 5 -2.39 -24.37 -5.58
CA VAL A 5 -2.34 -22.93 -5.87
C VAL A 5 -2.82 -22.72 -7.30
N ASP A 6 -3.67 -21.71 -7.48
CA ASP A 6 -4.02 -21.24 -8.82
C ASP A 6 -3.00 -20.21 -9.29
N LEU A 7 -2.16 -20.61 -10.25
CA LEU A 7 -1.09 -19.77 -10.78
C LEU A 7 -1.60 -18.71 -11.77
N THR A 8 -2.89 -18.73 -12.13
CA THR A 8 -3.52 -17.73 -13.02
C THR A 8 -4.08 -16.53 -12.26
N ARG A 9 -3.89 -16.49 -10.94
CA ARG A 9 -4.43 -15.47 -10.04
C ARG A 9 -3.42 -15.15 -8.95
N THR A 10 -2.40 -14.37 -9.31
CA THR A 10 -1.28 -14.03 -8.43
C THR A 10 -1.38 -12.57 -8.01
N ALA A 11 -1.27 -12.32 -6.71
CA ALA A 11 -1.10 -10.98 -6.20
C ALA A 11 0.11 -10.87 -5.29
N LEU A 12 0.72 -9.68 -5.28
CA LEU A 12 1.74 -9.31 -4.31
C LEU A 12 1.16 -8.30 -3.34
N VAL A 13 1.34 -8.58 -2.05
CA VAL A 13 0.93 -7.70 -0.95
C VAL A 13 2.14 -7.42 -0.08
N GLY A 14 2.46 -6.15 0.17
CA GLY A 14 3.65 -5.80 0.93
C GLY A 14 3.55 -4.45 1.64
N HIS A 15 4.24 -4.35 2.78
CA HIS A 15 4.36 -3.11 3.57
C HIS A 15 5.73 -2.45 3.36
N SER A 16 5.78 -1.12 3.35
CA SER A 16 7.04 -0.36 3.27
C SER A 16 7.89 -0.79 2.07
N VAL A 17 9.17 -1.15 2.28
CA VAL A 17 10.06 -1.72 1.25
C VAL A 17 9.44 -2.96 0.59
N GLY A 18 8.69 -3.77 1.31
CA GLY A 18 7.97 -4.92 0.74
C GLY A 18 6.92 -4.51 -0.29
N GLY A 19 6.26 -3.36 -0.11
CA GLY A 19 5.34 -2.79 -1.10
C GLY A 19 6.06 -2.33 -2.36
N LYS A 20 7.19 -1.60 -2.20
CA LYS A 20 8.09 -1.23 -3.31
C LYS A 20 8.55 -2.46 -4.09
N LEU A 21 9.00 -3.51 -3.41
CA LEU A 21 9.46 -4.74 -4.04
C LEU A 21 8.34 -5.48 -4.76
N GLY A 22 7.11 -5.46 -4.23
CA GLY A 22 5.94 -6.01 -4.90
C GLY A 22 5.65 -5.30 -6.23
N LEU A 23 5.71 -3.98 -6.24
CA LEU A 23 5.56 -3.18 -7.46
C LEU A 23 6.70 -3.46 -8.47
N LEU A 24 7.96 -3.45 -8.01
CA LEU A 24 9.11 -3.75 -8.86
C LEU A 24 9.00 -5.15 -9.47
N ALA A 25 8.67 -6.16 -8.66
CA ALA A 25 8.50 -7.53 -9.15
C ALA A 25 7.42 -7.61 -10.23
N ALA A 26 6.31 -6.89 -10.09
CA ALA A 26 5.26 -6.86 -11.09
C ALA A 26 5.66 -6.17 -12.41
N THR A 27 6.65 -5.27 -12.40
CA THR A 27 7.24 -4.74 -13.66
C THR A 27 8.15 -5.74 -14.38
N LEU A 28 8.59 -6.79 -13.68
CA LEU A 28 9.56 -7.78 -14.17
C LEU A 28 8.91 -9.13 -14.49
N ASP A 29 7.84 -9.50 -13.79
CA ASP A 29 7.13 -10.78 -13.96
C ASP A 29 5.68 -10.55 -14.41
N PRO A 30 5.34 -10.89 -15.67
CA PRO A 30 3.99 -10.72 -16.20
C PRO A 30 2.95 -11.66 -15.57
N GLN A 31 3.36 -12.58 -14.70
CA GLN A 31 2.42 -13.45 -13.96
C GLN A 31 1.77 -12.75 -12.75
N VAL A 32 2.21 -11.55 -12.38
CA VAL A 32 1.58 -10.79 -11.30
C VAL A 32 0.35 -10.06 -11.84
N ASP A 33 -0.83 -10.43 -11.35
CA ASP A 33 -2.10 -9.87 -11.82
C ASP A 33 -2.54 -8.63 -11.04
N VAL A 34 -2.14 -8.51 -9.76
CA VAL A 34 -2.57 -7.43 -8.86
C VAL A 34 -1.47 -7.11 -7.85
N VAL A 35 -1.29 -5.83 -7.51
CA VAL A 35 -0.43 -5.42 -6.39
C VAL A 35 -1.22 -4.61 -5.36
N VAL A 36 -1.07 -4.96 -4.09
CA VAL A 36 -1.58 -4.18 -2.96
C VAL A 36 -0.41 -3.76 -2.10
N THR A 37 -0.29 -2.46 -1.83
CA THR A 37 0.80 -1.94 -1.01
C THR A 37 0.23 -1.28 0.24
N LEU A 38 0.91 -1.52 1.36
CA LEU A 38 0.63 -0.90 2.65
C LEU A 38 1.78 0.08 2.93
N ASP A 39 1.52 1.35 2.71
CA ASP A 39 2.45 2.46 2.87
C ASP A 39 3.85 2.19 2.28
N PRO A 40 3.94 1.92 0.96
CA PRO A 40 5.21 1.66 0.29
C PRO A 40 6.13 2.87 0.34
N VAL A 41 7.44 2.60 0.35
CA VAL A 41 8.47 3.64 0.39
C VAL A 41 9.51 3.35 -0.69
N ASP A 42 9.71 4.32 -1.59
CA ASP A 42 10.69 4.27 -2.67
C ASP A 42 12.09 4.74 -2.25
N GLY A 43 12.22 5.22 -1.01
CA GLY A 43 13.45 5.77 -0.46
C GLY A 43 14.64 4.83 -0.66
N VAL A 44 15.79 5.44 -0.95
CA VAL A 44 17.04 4.71 -1.21
C VAL A 44 17.75 4.47 0.13
N PRO A 45 17.95 3.22 0.56
CA PRO A 45 18.71 2.92 1.77
C PRO A 45 20.16 3.43 1.66
N ALA A 46 20.79 3.73 2.79
CA ALA A 46 22.18 4.15 2.82
C ALA A 46 23.09 3.11 2.15
N GLY A 47 23.97 3.56 1.25
CA GLY A 47 24.89 2.70 0.49
C GLY A 47 24.30 2.10 -0.79
N CYS A 48 23.07 2.46 -1.17
CA CYS A 48 22.48 2.04 -2.43
C CYS A 48 22.66 3.08 -3.55
N THR A 49 22.75 2.60 -4.79
CA THR A 49 22.74 3.42 -6.01
C THR A 49 21.49 3.11 -6.83
N LEU A 50 21.14 3.95 -7.80
CA LEU A 50 20.02 3.68 -8.72
C LEU A 50 20.14 2.33 -9.46
N GLN A 51 21.36 1.79 -9.57
CA GLN A 51 21.58 0.49 -10.21
C GLN A 51 21.12 -0.69 -9.34
N ASN A 52 21.21 -0.59 -8.02
CA ASN A 52 20.86 -1.66 -7.09
C ASN A 52 19.57 -1.38 -6.30
N CYS A 53 19.17 -0.11 -6.24
CA CYS A 53 17.92 0.37 -5.65
C CYS A 53 17.29 1.36 -6.65
N PRO A 54 16.61 0.86 -7.70
CA PRO A 54 15.95 1.74 -8.67
C PRO A 54 14.86 2.57 -7.99
N ASP A 55 14.58 3.73 -8.58
CA ASP A 55 13.36 4.51 -8.36
C ASP A 55 12.22 3.74 -9.03
N VAL A 56 11.40 3.06 -8.24
CA VAL A 56 10.33 2.20 -8.73
C VAL A 56 9.11 3.05 -9.08
N SER A 57 8.89 4.18 -8.42
CA SER A 57 7.80 5.11 -8.71
C SER A 57 7.85 5.60 -10.17
N SER A 58 9.07 5.81 -10.69
CA SER A 58 9.29 6.18 -12.10
C SER A 58 8.86 5.11 -13.11
N LEU A 59 8.74 3.84 -12.69
CA LEU A 59 8.41 2.70 -13.55
C LEU A 59 6.89 2.44 -13.64
N MET A 60 6.10 3.07 -12.77
CA MET A 60 4.67 2.71 -12.58
C MET A 60 3.81 2.91 -13.83
N SER A 61 4.21 3.80 -14.75
CA SER A 61 3.48 4.01 -16.01
C SER A 61 3.43 2.77 -16.91
N SER A 62 4.37 1.83 -16.73
CA SER A 62 4.42 0.56 -17.46
C SER A 62 3.57 -0.55 -16.82
N LEU A 63 3.09 -0.34 -15.59
CA LEU A 63 2.40 -1.35 -14.80
C LEU A 63 0.89 -1.37 -15.11
N ALA A 64 0.52 -2.04 -16.21
CA ALA A 64 -0.86 -2.12 -16.70
C ALA A 64 -1.71 -3.19 -15.98
N ILE A 65 -1.64 -3.22 -14.64
CA ILE A 65 -2.41 -4.13 -13.78
C ILE A 65 -3.11 -3.35 -12.66
N PRO A 66 -4.18 -3.89 -12.05
CA PRO A 66 -4.80 -3.28 -10.89
C PRO A 66 -3.83 -3.06 -9.72
N THR A 67 -3.85 -1.85 -9.16
CA THR A 67 -3.03 -1.49 -8.00
C THR A 67 -3.84 -0.83 -6.89
N LEU A 68 -3.51 -1.17 -5.64
CA LEU A 68 -4.07 -0.54 -4.45
C LEU A 68 -2.93 -0.02 -3.57
N PHE A 69 -3.03 1.23 -3.17
CA PHE A 69 -2.12 1.91 -2.26
C PHE A 69 -2.89 2.29 -1.00
N VAL A 70 -2.53 1.70 0.14
CA VAL A 70 -3.08 2.09 1.45
C VAL A 70 -1.99 2.80 2.23
N GLY A 71 -2.07 4.12 2.34
CA GLY A 71 -1.05 4.96 2.95
C GLY A 71 -1.47 5.63 4.23
N GLU A 72 -0.61 6.51 4.74
CA GLU A 72 -0.75 7.19 6.03
C GLU A 72 -0.57 8.72 5.92
N THR A 73 -0.56 9.43 7.06
CA THR A 73 -0.59 10.93 7.08
C THR A 73 0.50 11.61 7.91
N LEU A 74 1.25 10.88 8.71
CA LEU A 74 2.15 11.39 9.75
C LEU A 74 3.63 11.28 9.37
N ASP A 75 4.04 10.31 8.54
CA ASP A 75 5.44 9.97 8.31
C ASP A 75 6.03 10.55 7.00
N ALA A 76 5.27 11.42 6.31
CA ALA A 76 5.73 12.25 5.18
C ALA A 76 6.91 13.19 5.52
N THR A 77 7.05 13.55 6.79
CA THR A 77 8.10 14.45 7.29
C THR A 77 8.71 13.91 8.57
N SER A 78 10.00 14.17 8.77
CA SER A 78 10.73 13.69 9.95
C SER A 78 10.38 14.50 11.19
N GLU A 79 10.23 13.83 12.33
CA GLU A 79 10.31 14.48 13.65
C GLU A 79 11.74 14.38 14.22
N PHE A 80 12.52 13.36 13.82
CA PHE A 80 13.86 13.04 14.34
C PHE A 80 14.91 12.80 13.23
N GLY A 81 14.97 13.67 12.23
CA GLY A 81 16.06 13.73 11.24
C GLY A 81 15.83 12.97 9.93
N GLN A 82 15.11 11.83 9.94
CA GLN A 82 14.68 11.13 8.72
C GLN A 82 13.20 10.75 8.81
N ALA A 83 12.45 10.98 7.73
CA ALA A 83 11.04 10.63 7.62
C ALA A 83 10.92 9.13 7.27
N CYS A 84 9.97 8.41 7.88
CA CYS A 84 9.79 6.98 7.58
C CYS A 84 9.17 6.73 6.21
N ALA A 85 8.28 7.62 5.76
CA ALA A 85 7.65 7.56 4.44
C ALA A 85 7.69 8.94 3.78
N PRO A 86 8.88 9.45 3.40
CA PRO A 86 9.05 10.82 2.90
C PRO A 86 8.07 11.17 1.77
N ALA A 87 7.53 12.39 1.76
CA ALA A 87 6.54 12.81 0.75
C ALA A 87 7.00 12.62 -0.72
N ALA A 88 8.32 12.72 -0.97
CA ALA A 88 8.90 12.52 -2.30
C ALA A 88 8.99 11.05 -2.72
N ASP A 89 8.84 10.12 -1.77
CA ASP A 89 9.14 8.69 -1.95
C ASP A 89 7.99 7.78 -1.45
N ASN A 90 6.83 8.32 -1.10
CA ASN A 90 5.76 7.53 -0.46
C ASN A 90 4.70 7.04 -1.46
N TYR A 91 3.68 6.36 -0.94
CA TYR A 91 2.57 5.79 -1.70
C TYR A 91 1.93 6.73 -2.74
N THR A 92 1.89 8.04 -2.49
CA THR A 92 1.29 9.01 -3.42
C THR A 92 2.09 9.14 -4.72
N THR A 93 3.42 9.00 -4.67
CA THR A 93 4.27 9.09 -5.88
C THR A 93 4.11 7.87 -6.75
N PHE A 94 4.01 6.68 -6.14
CA PHE A 94 3.68 5.45 -6.85
C PHE A 94 2.29 5.54 -7.51
N TYR A 95 1.26 5.90 -6.74
CA TYR A 95 -0.11 6.04 -7.24
C TYR A 95 -0.17 7.02 -8.42
N ALA A 96 0.50 8.17 -8.31
CA ALA A 96 0.54 9.20 -9.35
C ALA A 96 1.02 8.65 -10.70
N GLY A 97 1.99 7.73 -10.69
CA GLY A 97 2.55 7.11 -11.90
C GLY A 97 1.75 5.94 -12.47
N THR A 98 0.79 5.36 -11.73
CA THR A 98 0.04 4.18 -12.19
C THR A 98 -1.08 4.50 -13.17
N PRO A 99 -1.32 3.64 -14.19
CA PRO A 99 -2.53 3.66 -15.01
C PRO A 99 -3.73 3.06 -14.26
N PRO A 100 -4.96 3.30 -14.73
CA PRO A 100 -6.15 2.64 -14.20
C PRO A 100 -6.18 1.12 -14.50
N PRO A 101 -6.83 0.29 -13.66
CA PRO A 101 -7.54 0.67 -12.44
C PRO A 101 -6.58 0.79 -11.24
N SER A 102 -6.56 1.95 -10.60
CA SER A 102 -5.69 2.21 -9.46
C SER A 102 -6.43 2.97 -8.37
N VAL A 103 -6.21 2.59 -7.11
CA VAL A 103 -6.89 3.16 -5.94
C VAL A 103 -5.87 3.56 -4.89
N GLU A 104 -6.01 4.77 -4.36
CA GLU A 104 -5.29 5.28 -3.21
C GLU A 104 -6.24 5.48 -2.03
N VAL A 105 -5.87 4.96 -0.87
CA VAL A 105 -6.59 5.12 0.40
C VAL A 105 -5.63 5.66 1.44
N THR A 106 -5.84 6.89 1.89
CA THR A 106 -5.01 7.51 2.94
C THR A 106 -5.71 7.37 4.29
N VAL A 107 -5.10 6.65 5.22
CA VAL A 107 -5.64 6.45 6.57
C VAL A 107 -5.26 7.61 7.47
N LEU A 108 -6.25 8.39 7.90
CA LEU A 108 -6.03 9.59 8.70
C LEU A 108 -5.55 9.20 10.11
N GLY A 109 -4.48 9.86 10.57
CA GLY A 109 -3.89 9.61 11.89
C GLY A 109 -3.12 8.28 12.03
N ALA A 110 -3.02 7.49 10.97
CA ALA A 110 -2.06 6.39 10.91
C ALA A 110 -0.64 6.94 10.74
N GLY A 111 0.32 6.22 11.30
CA GLY A 111 1.75 6.32 10.98
C GLY A 111 2.26 5.06 10.26
N HIS A 112 3.49 5.09 9.76
CA HIS A 112 4.12 4.07 8.91
C HIS A 112 4.04 2.66 9.50
N MET A 113 4.21 2.52 10.82
CA MET A 113 4.22 1.21 11.48
C MET A 113 2.80 0.68 11.77
N SER A 114 1.76 1.48 11.56
CA SER A 114 0.37 1.14 11.90
C SER A 114 -0.20 -0.05 11.12
N PHE A 115 0.49 -0.49 10.07
CA PHE A 115 0.13 -1.64 9.24
C PHE A 115 0.70 -2.97 9.74
N LEU A 116 1.48 -2.96 10.82
CA LEU A 116 1.94 -4.18 11.48
C LEU A 116 0.88 -4.72 12.45
N ASP A 117 0.77 -6.04 12.54
CA ASP A 117 -0.12 -6.72 13.49
C ASP A 117 0.38 -6.61 14.95
N ASP A 118 1.70 -6.60 15.16
CA ASP A 118 2.31 -6.62 16.48
C ASP A 118 3.35 -5.51 16.64
N LEU A 119 2.89 -4.37 17.15
CA LEU A 119 3.75 -3.22 17.46
C LEU A 119 4.62 -3.45 18.71
N ALA A 120 4.20 -4.30 19.63
CA ALA A 120 4.91 -4.54 20.89
C ALA A 120 6.25 -5.26 20.63
N ASN A 121 6.29 -6.13 19.63
CA ASN A 121 7.48 -6.89 19.24
C ASN A 121 8.30 -6.24 18.11
N CYS A 122 7.87 -5.10 17.59
CA CYS A 122 8.62 -4.34 16.58
C CYS A 122 9.92 -3.71 17.12
N GLY A 123 10.06 -3.63 18.45
CA GLY A 123 11.27 -3.19 19.13
C GLY A 123 11.66 -1.74 18.82
N PHE A 124 12.95 -1.43 18.96
CA PHE A 124 13.48 -0.09 18.74
C PHE A 124 13.24 0.44 17.32
N THR A 125 13.11 -0.46 16.33
CA THR A 125 12.86 -0.11 14.93
C THR A 125 11.54 0.65 14.73
N CYS A 126 10.51 0.37 15.52
CA CYS A 126 9.24 1.12 15.45
C CYS A 126 9.33 2.53 16.06
N SER A 127 10.35 2.82 16.86
CA SER A 127 10.49 4.11 17.55
C SER A 127 11.03 5.23 16.67
N PHE A 128 11.44 4.92 15.43
CA PHE A 128 11.94 5.90 14.46
C PHE A 128 10.82 6.62 13.70
N CYS A 129 9.62 6.06 13.66
CA CYS A 129 8.47 6.64 12.98
C CYS A 129 7.57 7.37 13.97
N ARG A 130 6.69 8.24 13.45
CA ARG A 130 5.77 8.99 14.30
C ARG A 130 4.81 8.06 15.02
N THR A 131 4.47 8.43 16.25
CA THR A 131 3.44 7.73 17.01
C THR A 131 2.07 8.00 16.37
N PRO A 132 1.31 6.97 15.97
CA PRO A 132 0.00 7.16 15.37
C PRO A 132 -1.01 7.72 16.37
N THR A 133 -1.97 8.50 15.89
CA THR A 133 -3.12 8.98 16.67
C THR A 133 -4.34 8.08 16.48
N THR A 134 -4.38 7.32 15.38
CA THR A 134 -5.41 6.32 15.11
C THR A 134 -5.02 4.97 15.70
N ALA A 135 -5.98 4.28 16.31
CA ALA A 135 -5.75 2.96 16.90
C ALA A 135 -5.28 1.95 15.83
N ASN A 136 -4.21 1.21 16.13
CA ASN A 136 -3.65 0.20 15.22
C ASN A 136 -4.68 -0.83 14.75
N ALA A 137 -5.61 -1.25 15.62
CA ALA A 137 -6.71 -2.15 15.23
C ALA A 137 -7.63 -1.57 14.14
N THR A 138 -7.86 -0.26 14.14
CA THR A 138 -8.64 0.43 13.10
C THR A 138 -7.87 0.42 11.78
N VAL A 139 -6.57 0.74 11.80
CA VAL A 139 -5.72 0.75 10.60
C VAL A 139 -5.62 -0.66 10.01
N ASN A 140 -5.33 -1.68 10.84
CA ASN A 140 -5.27 -3.07 10.43
C ASN A 140 -6.61 -3.58 9.88
N GLY A 141 -7.73 -3.23 10.53
CA GLY A 141 -9.07 -3.61 10.07
C GLY A 141 -9.40 -3.01 8.71
N LEU A 142 -9.06 -1.74 8.50
CA LEU A 142 -9.22 -1.06 7.22
C LEU A 142 -8.33 -1.68 6.14
N ALA A 143 -7.03 -1.84 6.41
CA ALA A 143 -6.07 -2.41 5.46
C ALA A 143 -6.52 -3.81 5.01
N LYS A 144 -6.88 -4.69 5.95
CA LYS A 144 -7.41 -6.03 5.65
C LYS A 144 -8.68 -5.97 4.80
N ALA A 145 -9.61 -5.06 5.11
CA ALA A 145 -10.85 -4.92 4.36
C ALA A 145 -10.60 -4.49 2.91
N TYR A 146 -9.76 -3.48 2.69
CA TYR A 146 -9.42 -3.01 1.34
C TYR A 146 -8.62 -4.06 0.57
N THR A 147 -7.61 -4.70 1.18
CA THR A 147 -6.86 -5.79 0.55
C THR A 147 -7.79 -6.91 0.10
N VAL A 148 -8.65 -7.42 0.98
CA VAL A 148 -9.59 -8.49 0.62
C VAL A 148 -10.55 -8.04 -0.48
N ALA A 149 -11.12 -6.84 -0.37
CA ALA A 149 -12.06 -6.35 -1.38
C ALA A 149 -11.41 -6.22 -2.76
N PHE A 150 -10.21 -5.65 -2.82
CA PHE A 150 -9.47 -5.44 -4.05
C PHE A 150 -9.09 -6.76 -4.71
N LEU A 151 -8.58 -7.73 -3.93
CA LEU A 151 -8.24 -9.05 -4.44
C LEU A 151 -9.47 -9.83 -4.93
N GLN A 152 -10.59 -9.78 -4.21
CA GLN A 152 -11.83 -10.45 -4.63
C GLN A 152 -12.38 -9.81 -5.92
N ARG A 153 -12.23 -8.49 -6.07
CA ARG A 153 -12.64 -7.80 -7.28
C ARG A 153 -11.77 -8.13 -8.49
N HIS A 154 -10.45 -8.10 -8.33
CA HIS A 154 -9.52 -8.14 -9.46
C HIS A 154 -8.96 -9.53 -9.77
N LEU A 155 -8.76 -10.40 -8.76
CA LEU A 155 -8.36 -11.79 -9.03
C LEU A 155 -9.55 -12.69 -9.32
N ARG A 156 -10.72 -12.42 -8.75
CA ARG A 156 -11.91 -13.30 -8.92
C ARG A 156 -13.04 -12.69 -9.76
N GLY A 157 -12.90 -11.44 -10.20
CA GLY A 157 -13.89 -10.78 -11.04
C GLY A 157 -15.23 -10.50 -10.35
N ILE A 158 -15.28 -10.49 -9.02
CA ILE A 158 -16.55 -10.35 -8.28
C ILE A 158 -16.91 -8.85 -8.18
N ALA A 159 -17.65 -8.34 -9.17
CA ALA A 159 -17.99 -6.92 -9.29
C ALA A 159 -18.70 -6.33 -8.05
N SER A 160 -19.45 -7.13 -7.29
CA SER A 160 -20.10 -6.64 -6.06
C SER A 160 -19.10 -6.17 -5.00
N TYR A 161 -17.80 -6.47 -5.12
CA TYR A 161 -16.78 -5.94 -4.22
C TYR A 161 -16.45 -4.47 -4.45
N ASP A 162 -16.85 -3.87 -5.58
CA ASP A 162 -16.64 -2.43 -5.86
C ASP A 162 -17.24 -1.54 -4.76
N THR A 163 -18.35 -1.97 -4.12
CA THR A 163 -18.96 -1.24 -3.01
C THR A 163 -18.05 -1.08 -1.79
N TYR A 164 -17.10 -2.00 -1.58
CA TYR A 164 -16.14 -1.99 -0.47
C TYR A 164 -14.82 -1.31 -0.83
N ILE A 165 -14.62 -0.95 -2.11
CA ILE A 165 -13.41 -0.28 -2.59
C ILE A 165 -13.72 1.21 -2.80
N THR A 166 -14.58 1.55 -3.76
CA THR A 166 -14.90 2.95 -4.11
C THR A 166 -16.37 3.32 -3.91
N GLY A 167 -17.22 2.34 -3.59
CA GLY A 167 -18.67 2.53 -3.47
C GLY A 167 -19.19 2.78 -2.05
N ALA A 168 -20.50 2.61 -1.87
CA ALA A 168 -21.23 3.09 -0.70
C ALA A 168 -20.77 2.51 0.65
N LEU A 169 -20.29 1.26 0.67
CA LEU A 169 -19.79 0.65 1.90
C LEU A 169 -18.40 1.18 2.29
N ALA A 170 -17.53 1.50 1.32
CA ALA A 170 -16.28 2.21 1.60
C ALA A 170 -16.57 3.62 2.15
N GLN A 171 -17.49 4.35 1.51
CA GLN A 171 -17.84 5.72 1.92
C GLN A 171 -18.37 5.77 3.34
N SER A 172 -19.47 5.05 3.60
CA SER A 172 -20.14 5.09 4.91
C SER A 172 -19.29 4.54 6.06
N ARG A 173 -18.34 3.64 5.77
CA ARG A 173 -17.52 3.00 6.81
C ARG A 173 -16.24 3.75 7.12
N TYR A 174 -15.63 4.41 6.14
CA TYR A 174 -14.28 4.98 6.29
C TYR A 174 -14.18 6.45 5.92
N ILE A 175 -14.88 6.89 4.87
CA ILE A 175 -14.71 8.24 4.34
C ILE A 175 -15.61 9.23 5.08
N ASP A 176 -16.91 8.95 5.17
CA ASP A 176 -17.89 9.80 5.85
C ASP A 176 -17.64 9.88 7.36
N THR A 177 -16.96 8.87 7.91
CA THR A 177 -16.57 8.80 9.32
C THR A 177 -15.22 9.47 9.61
N GLY A 178 -14.53 10.01 8.60
CA GLY A 178 -13.23 10.67 8.75
C GLY A 178 -12.10 9.72 9.16
N ILE A 179 -12.19 8.44 8.81
CA ILE A 179 -11.11 7.46 9.06
C ILE A 179 -10.09 7.49 7.93
N ALA A 180 -10.53 7.69 6.68
CA ALA A 180 -9.67 7.72 5.52
C ALA A 180 -10.15 8.71 4.46
N THR A 181 -9.27 9.05 3.52
CA THR A 181 -9.64 9.64 2.23
C THR A 181 -9.37 8.64 1.12
N LEU A 182 -10.07 8.79 -0.01
CA LEU A 182 -9.96 7.87 -1.13
C LEU A 182 -9.85 8.62 -2.46
N GLN A 183 -8.99 8.10 -3.34
CA GLN A 183 -8.92 8.50 -4.74
C GLN A 183 -8.87 7.24 -5.61
N SER A 184 -9.41 7.33 -6.82
CA SER A 184 -9.33 6.26 -7.80
C SER A 184 -9.20 6.82 -9.21
N ARG A 185 -8.57 6.04 -10.10
CA ARG A 185 -8.51 6.30 -11.53
C ARG A 185 -8.81 5.03 -12.31
#